data_AF-A0A821H3C2-F1
#
_entry.id   AF-A0A821H3C2-F1
#
_cell.length_a   1.000
_cell.length_b   1.000
_cell.length_c   1.000
_cell.angle_alpha   90.00
_cell.angle_beta   90.00
_cell.angle_gamma   90.00
#
_symmetry.space_group_name_H-M   'P 1'
#
loop_
_entity.id
_entity.type
_entity.pdbx_description
1 polymer ?
#
loop_
_entity_poly.entity_id
_entity_poly.type
_entity_poly.pdbx_seq_one_letter_code
_entity_poly.pdbx_strand_id
1 'polypeptide(L)'
;LDGTKLDKWDYSRNTTSRLFTFYQHAGATDSNGSKANPALVADLLGDWREEAIYRSHDNTKLLLFTTVIPTNTRIYTLMHDPQYRVAIAWQNSAYNQPPHPGFYLGTNMSTPYQPNIVLV
;
A
#
# COMPACT_ATOMS: atom_id res chain seq x y z
N LEU A 1 -2.11 4.93 -5.65
CA LEU A 1 -3.19 5.60 -4.89
C LEU A 1 -3.12 7.07 -5.19
N ASP A 2 -4.27 7.70 -5.44
CA ASP A 2 -4.36 9.15 -5.63
C ASP A 2 -5.58 9.66 -4.87
N GLY A 3 -5.35 10.41 -3.80
CA GLY A 3 -6.36 10.70 -2.79
C GLY A 3 -6.95 9.42 -2.22
N THR A 4 -8.27 9.36 -2.24
CA THR A 4 -9.09 8.26 -1.73
C THR A 4 -9.53 7.29 -2.82
N LYS A 5 -8.63 7.03 -3.79
CA LYS A 5 -8.90 6.20 -4.98
C LYS A 5 -7.78 5.18 -5.22
N LEU A 6 -8.16 3.93 -5.44
CA LEU A 6 -7.29 2.87 -5.95
C LEU A 6 -7.69 2.51 -7.37
N ASP A 7 -6.76 2.70 -8.30
CA ASP A 7 -6.97 2.45 -9.71
C ASP A 7 -6.01 1.36 -10.24
N LYS A 8 -6.41 0.69 -11.32
CA LYS A 8 -5.61 -0.28 -12.06
C LYS A 8 -5.45 0.17 -13.50
N TRP A 9 -4.20 0.14 -13.95
CA TRP A 9 -3.85 0.34 -15.34
C TRP A 9 -4.26 -0.87 -16.20
N ASP A 10 -5.02 -0.61 -17.25
CA ASP A 10 -5.30 -1.54 -18.34
C ASP A 10 -4.31 -1.27 -19.48
N TYR A 11 -3.23 -2.04 -19.50
CA TYR A 11 -2.16 -1.90 -20.50
C TYR A 11 -2.62 -2.23 -21.92
N SER A 12 -3.68 -3.03 -22.08
CA SER A 12 -4.19 -3.43 -23.41
C SER A 12 -4.99 -2.31 -24.07
N ARG A 13 -5.65 -1.48 -23.26
CA ARG A 13 -6.49 -0.36 -23.71
C ARG A 13 -5.83 1.00 -23.52
N ASN A 14 -4.68 1.06 -22.85
CA ASN A 14 -4.00 2.31 -22.48
C ASN A 14 -4.92 3.23 -21.65
N THR A 15 -5.66 2.64 -20.71
CA THR A 15 -6.60 3.36 -19.84
C THR A 15 -6.47 2.95 -18.38
N THR A 16 -6.98 3.78 -17.49
CA THR A 16 -7.05 3.50 -16.05
C THR A 16 -8.49 3.18 -15.66
N SER A 17 -8.66 2.14 -14.84
CA SER A 17 -9.96 1.71 -14.30
C SER A 17 -9.97 1.77 -12.78
N ARG A 18 -11.11 2.15 -12.20
CA ARG A 18 -11.30 2.22 -10.74
C ARG A 18 -11.44 0.81 -10.16
N LEU A 19 -10.56 0.43 -9.24
CA LEU A 19 -10.71 -0.78 -8.44
C LEU A 19 -11.50 -0.52 -7.17
N PHE A 20 -11.18 0.55 -6.45
CA PHE A 20 -11.78 0.82 -5.16
C PHE A 20 -11.83 2.32 -4.83
N THR A 21 -12.92 2.73 -4.19
CA THR A 21 -13.21 4.13 -3.87
C THR A 21 -13.36 4.29 -2.36
N PHE A 22 -12.27 4.64 -1.67
CA PHE A 22 -12.23 4.65 -0.20
C PHE A 22 -13.23 5.62 0.41
N TYR A 23 -13.42 6.81 -0.17
CA TYR A 23 -14.30 7.85 0.40
C TYR A 23 -15.77 7.44 0.49
N GLN A 24 -16.20 6.38 -0.21
CA GLN A 24 -17.54 5.81 -0.09
C GLN A 24 -17.71 4.98 1.21
N HIS A 25 -16.64 4.75 1.95
CA HIS A 25 -16.62 3.91 3.15
C HIS A 25 -16.19 4.72 4.36
N ALA A 26 -17.09 4.85 5.34
CA ALA A 26 -16.85 5.49 6.64
C ALA A 26 -16.27 6.92 6.57
N GLY A 27 -16.47 7.62 5.45
CA GLY A 27 -15.95 8.98 5.23
C GLY A 27 -14.42 9.04 5.15
N ALA A 28 -13.76 8.00 4.62
CA ALA A 28 -12.31 8.02 4.43
C ALA A 28 -11.87 9.26 3.63
N THR A 29 -10.91 9.98 4.18
CA THR A 29 -10.42 11.25 3.64
C THR A 29 -8.89 11.22 3.59
N ASP A 30 -8.33 11.85 2.56
CA ASP A 30 -6.90 12.03 2.40
C ASP A 30 -6.35 13.19 3.26
N SER A 31 -5.03 13.34 3.23
CA SER A 31 -4.25 14.33 3.97
C SER A 31 -3.38 15.15 3.03
N ASN A 32 -2.79 16.23 3.55
CA ASN A 32 -1.79 17.06 2.88
C ASN A 32 -2.27 17.81 1.61
N GLY A 33 -3.55 18.18 1.56
CA GLY A 33 -4.11 19.04 0.51
C GLY A 33 -4.00 18.39 -0.88
N SER A 34 -3.39 19.10 -1.84
CA SER A 34 -3.22 18.59 -3.21
C SER A 34 -2.30 17.38 -3.33
N LYS A 35 -1.52 17.05 -2.29
CA LYS A 35 -0.75 15.80 -2.24
C LYS A 35 -1.63 14.58 -2.01
N ALA A 36 -2.82 14.77 -1.46
CA ALA A 36 -3.88 13.77 -1.37
C ALA A 36 -3.37 12.41 -0.82
N ASN A 37 -2.60 12.46 0.26
CA ASN A 37 -1.94 11.27 0.79
C ASN A 37 -2.87 10.45 1.69
N PRO A 38 -2.80 9.10 1.65
CA PRO A 38 -3.24 8.28 2.78
C PRO A 38 -2.42 8.63 4.04
N ALA A 39 -2.93 8.25 5.21
CA ALA A 39 -2.17 8.37 6.45
C ALA A 39 -0.97 7.40 6.46
N LEU A 40 -1.16 6.18 5.92
CA LEU A 40 -0.10 5.21 5.70
C LEU A 40 -0.54 4.20 4.63
N VAL A 41 0.40 3.70 3.84
CA VAL A 41 0.24 2.50 2.99
C VAL A 41 1.37 1.53 3.33
N ALA A 42 1.02 0.34 3.76
CA ALA A 42 1.99 -0.68 4.17
C ALA A 42 1.34 -2.07 4.21
N ASP A 43 2.10 -3.13 3.97
CA ASP A 43 1.77 -4.48 4.44
C ASP A 43 1.85 -4.48 5.98
N LEU A 44 0.71 -4.48 6.66
CA LEU A 44 0.64 -4.42 8.12
C LEU A 44 0.09 -5.70 8.72
N LEU A 45 -0.77 -6.39 7.97
CA LEU A 45 -1.45 -7.62 8.39
C LEU A 45 -1.76 -8.52 7.19
N GLY A 46 -2.06 -9.79 7.47
CA GLY A 46 -2.49 -10.72 6.42
C GLY A 46 -1.31 -11.23 5.59
N ASP A 47 -1.40 -11.09 4.27
CA ASP A 47 -0.37 -11.52 3.33
C ASP A 47 0.38 -10.31 2.73
N TRP A 48 1.15 -10.52 1.67
CA TRP A 48 2.09 -9.52 1.13
C TRP A 48 1.47 -8.23 0.54
N ARG A 49 0.14 -8.15 0.41
CA ARG A 49 -0.49 -6.99 -0.23
C ARG A 49 -0.65 -5.88 0.79
N GLU A 50 -0.56 -4.64 0.31
CA GLU A 50 -0.51 -3.48 1.19
C GLU A 50 -1.91 -3.07 1.66
N GLU A 51 -2.04 -2.81 2.95
CA GLU A 51 -3.15 -2.06 3.52
C GLU A 51 -3.03 -0.56 3.23
N ALA A 52 -4.16 0.13 3.22
CA ALA A 52 -4.22 1.59 3.22
C ALA A 52 -4.94 2.09 4.48
N ILE A 53 -4.35 3.06 5.16
CA ILE A 53 -4.94 3.77 6.29
C ILE A 53 -5.34 5.17 5.86
N TYR A 54 -6.59 5.53 6.12
CA TYR A 54 -7.10 6.88 5.95
C TYR A 54 -7.69 7.40 7.26
N ARG A 55 -7.76 8.72 7.42
CA ARG A 55 -8.55 9.34 8.49
C ARG A 55 -10.03 9.36 8.10
N SER A 56 -10.94 9.30 9.06
CA SER A 56 -12.32 9.70 8.82
C SER A 56 -12.40 11.22 8.58
N HIS A 57 -13.46 11.66 7.91
CA HIS A 57 -13.65 13.07 7.55
C HIS A 57 -13.57 14.03 8.75
N ASP A 58 -14.10 13.59 9.90
CA ASP A 58 -14.12 14.29 11.18
C ASP A 58 -12.86 14.06 12.05
N ASN A 59 -11.86 13.33 11.55
CA ASN A 59 -10.62 12.96 12.24
C ASN A 59 -10.79 12.15 13.54
N THR A 60 -11.94 11.51 13.76
CA THR A 60 -12.18 10.73 14.98
C THR A 60 -11.69 9.29 14.89
N LYS A 61 -11.41 8.78 13.67
CA LYS A 61 -11.02 7.39 13.43
C LYS A 61 -9.90 7.28 12.39
N LEU A 62 -9.09 6.24 12.54
CA LEU A 62 -8.28 5.69 11.46
C LEU A 62 -8.99 4.48 10.86
N LEU A 63 -9.09 4.46 9.54
CA LEU A 63 -9.79 3.48 8.74
C LEU A 63 -8.76 2.64 8.00
N LEU A 64 -8.58 1.41 8.46
CA LEU A 64 -7.68 0.43 7.85
C LEU A 64 -8.44 -0.37 6.79
N PHE A 65 -7.94 -0.36 5.57
CA PHE A 65 -8.48 -1.13 4.45
C PHE A 65 -7.48 -2.21 4.05
N THR A 66 -7.93 -3.47 4.08
CA THR A 66 -7.19 -4.62 3.56
C THR A 66 -7.92 -5.21 2.36
N THR A 67 -7.20 -5.94 1.52
CA THR A 67 -7.76 -6.56 0.32
C THR A 67 -8.47 -7.88 0.61
N VAL A 68 -9.56 -8.12 -0.11
CA VAL A 68 -10.30 -9.40 -0.11
C VAL A 68 -10.20 -10.14 -1.44
N ILE A 69 -9.48 -9.58 -2.42
CA ILE A 69 -9.26 -10.22 -3.71
C ILE A 69 -8.33 -11.42 -3.46
N PRO A 70 -8.65 -12.66 -3.85
CA PRO A 70 -7.76 -13.80 -3.59
C PRO A 70 -6.48 -13.74 -4.44
N THR A 71 -5.40 -14.39 -3.95
CA THR A 71 -4.15 -14.56 -4.69
C THR A 71 -3.60 -15.98 -4.51
N ASN A 72 -2.95 -16.51 -5.55
CA ASN A 72 -2.22 -17.77 -5.48
C ASN A 72 -0.72 -17.58 -5.17
N THR A 73 -0.29 -16.32 -5.05
CA THR A 73 1.11 -15.96 -4.79
C THR A 73 1.34 -15.79 -3.31
N ARG A 74 2.33 -16.50 -2.76
CA ARG A 74 2.81 -16.33 -1.40
C ARG A 74 4.20 -15.73 -1.41
N ILE A 75 4.36 -14.59 -0.74
CA ILE A 75 5.63 -13.88 -0.52
C ILE A 75 5.72 -13.61 0.99
N TYR A 76 6.93 -13.47 1.52
CA TYR A 76 7.12 -13.00 2.89
C TYR A 76 6.46 -11.62 3.06
N THR A 77 6.02 -11.27 4.27
CA THR A 77 5.56 -9.90 4.54
C THR A 77 6.62 -8.90 4.08
N LEU A 78 6.19 -7.86 3.39
CA LEU A 78 7.07 -6.80 2.91
C LEU A 78 7.75 -6.07 4.07
N MET A 79 7.18 -6.12 5.28
CA MET A 79 7.82 -5.58 6.49
C MET A 79 9.08 -6.33 6.92
N HIS A 80 9.35 -7.51 6.36
CA HIS A 80 10.62 -8.22 6.51
C HIS A 80 11.61 -7.96 5.37
N ASP A 81 11.23 -7.24 4.31
CA ASP A 81 12.18 -6.72 3.34
C ASP A 81 12.84 -5.44 3.89
N PRO A 82 14.18 -5.36 3.98
CA PRO A 82 14.85 -4.26 4.65
C PRO A 82 14.62 -2.91 3.95
N GLN A 83 14.56 -2.90 2.61
CA GLN A 83 14.34 -1.67 1.85
C GLN A 83 12.90 -1.16 2.02
N TYR A 84 11.92 -2.05 1.89
CA TYR A 84 10.51 -1.73 2.11
C TYR A 84 10.27 -1.28 3.54
N ARG A 85 10.79 -2.00 4.54
CA ARG A 85 10.61 -1.68 5.96
C ARG A 85 11.18 -0.31 6.34
N VAL A 86 12.33 0.05 5.78
CA VAL A 86 12.90 1.40 5.93
C VAL A 86 12.03 2.43 5.20
N ALA A 87 11.48 2.08 4.04
CA ALA A 87 10.57 2.95 3.31
C ALA A 87 9.28 3.28 4.07
N ILE A 88 8.71 2.29 4.77
CA ILE A 88 7.59 2.55 5.68
C ILE A 88 7.98 3.53 6.79
N ALA A 89 9.20 3.44 7.32
CA ALA A 89 9.69 4.34 8.36
C ALA A 89 9.86 5.79 7.88
N TRP A 90 10.24 6.02 6.61
CA TRP A 90 10.38 7.36 6.07
C TRP A 90 9.14 7.88 5.35
N GLN A 91 8.08 7.08 5.13
CA GLN A 91 6.90 7.46 4.32
C GLN A 91 6.26 8.79 4.75
N ASN A 92 6.31 9.14 6.04
CA ASN A 92 5.78 10.41 6.57
C ASN A 92 6.69 11.64 6.30
N SER A 93 7.85 11.45 5.69
CA SER A 93 8.86 12.49 5.53
C SER A 93 8.55 13.38 4.33
N ALA A 94 8.51 14.69 4.56
CA ALA A 94 8.31 15.71 3.54
C ALA A 94 7.09 15.44 2.63
N TYR A 95 7.32 15.17 1.34
CA TYR A 95 6.27 14.72 0.43
C TYR A 95 6.29 13.20 0.34
N ASN A 96 5.34 12.55 1.01
CA ASN A 96 5.23 11.11 1.14
C ASN A 96 5.46 10.40 -0.20
N GLN A 97 6.42 9.46 -0.24
CA GLN A 97 6.67 8.61 -1.42
C GLN A 97 6.20 7.17 -1.15
N PRO A 98 5.76 6.43 -2.17
CA PRO A 98 5.41 5.03 -2.02
C PRO A 98 6.64 4.18 -1.70
N PRO A 99 6.49 3.10 -0.90
CA PRO A 99 7.59 2.18 -0.62
C PRO A 99 7.89 1.29 -1.83
N HIS A 100 9.13 0.80 -1.90
CA HIS A 100 9.56 -0.17 -2.89
C HIS A 100 10.30 -1.33 -2.19
N PRO A 101 10.06 -2.59 -2.57
CA PRO A 101 10.86 -3.71 -2.08
C PRO A 101 12.28 -3.70 -2.64
N GLY A 102 13.22 -4.33 -1.93
CA GLY A 102 14.61 -4.49 -2.35
C GLY A 102 14.83 -5.49 -3.50
N PHE A 103 13.75 -6.07 -4.03
CA PHE A 103 13.75 -7.04 -5.12
C PHE A 103 12.68 -6.71 -6.17
N TYR A 104 12.79 -7.29 -7.36
CA TYR A 104 11.79 -7.14 -8.41
C TYR A 104 10.50 -7.88 -8.03
N LEU A 105 9.44 -7.13 -7.75
CA LEU A 105 8.09 -7.64 -7.50
C LEU A 105 7.20 -7.38 -8.72
N GLY A 106 7.00 -8.39 -9.56
CA GLY A 106 6.24 -8.23 -10.80
C GLY A 106 6.07 -9.52 -11.60
N THR A 107 5.48 -9.39 -12.78
CA THR A 107 5.27 -10.51 -13.70
C THR A 107 6.58 -11.22 -14.02
N ASN A 108 6.59 -12.56 -13.94
CA ASN A 108 7.77 -13.41 -14.19
C ASN A 108 8.96 -13.14 -13.25
N MET A 109 8.73 -12.59 -12.05
CA MET A 109 9.77 -12.53 -11.03
C MET A 109 10.22 -13.94 -10.61
N SER A 110 11.49 -14.06 -10.20
CA SER A 110 11.94 -15.25 -9.47
C SER A 110 11.32 -15.30 -8.07
N THR A 111 11.36 -16.47 -7.42
CA THR A 111 10.95 -16.58 -6.02
C THR A 111 11.90 -15.72 -5.16
N PRO A 112 11.37 -14.76 -4.36
CA PRO A 112 12.22 -13.95 -3.50
C PRO A 112 12.96 -14.81 -2.47
N TYR A 113 14.21 -14.43 -2.17
CA TYR A 113 14.99 -15.11 -1.14
C TYR A 113 14.35 -14.97 0.24
N GLN A 114 14.59 -15.95 1.11
CA GLN A 114 14.23 -15.82 2.52
C GLN A 114 14.93 -14.60 3.13
N PRO A 115 14.20 -13.70 3.82
CA PRO A 115 14.81 -12.56 4.50
C PRO A 115 15.87 -12.99 5.51
N ASN A 116 17.07 -12.40 5.42
CA ASN A 116 18.15 -12.61 6.38
C ASN A 116 18.00 -11.61 7.54
N ILE A 117 17.12 -11.93 8.48
CA ILE A 117 16.78 -11.06 9.61
C ILE A 117 16.79 -11.85 10.93
N VAL A 118 17.01 -11.14 12.03
CA VAL A 118 16.82 -11.63 13.39
C VAL A 118 15.80 -10.74 14.09
N LEU A 119 15.00 -11.35 14.97
CA LEU A 119 14.09 -10.59 15.82
C LEU A 119 14.90 -9.92 16.94
N VAL A 120 14.55 -8.67 17.24
CA VAL A 120 15.17 -7.85 18.28
C VAL A 120 14.22 -7.64 19.45
#